data_AF-A0A6I1ZLQ9-F1
#
_entry.id   AF-A0A6I1ZLQ9-F1
#
_cell.length_a   1.000
_cell.length_b   1.000
_cell.length_c   1.000
_cell.angle_alpha   90.00
_cell.angle_beta   90.00
_cell.angle_gamma   90.00
#
_symmetry.space_group_name_H-M   'P 1'
#
loop_
_entity.id
_entity.type
_entity.pdbx_description
1 polymer ?
#
loop_
_entity_poly.entity_id
_entity_poly.type
_entity_poly.pdbx_seq_one_letter_code
_entity_poly.pdbx_strand_id
1 'polypeptide(L)'
;MDMQGILFIVLLVILFILSVLFLPYWLIMRAVPKVIRTFRQKNAVGEKNAMTIEELELKPKSIFRRLYTRRDYSQNALQFLIRADVVDITEEGKFFLNEEKLMFSKWRHL
;
A
#
# COMPACT_ATOMS: atom_id res chain seq x y z
N MET A 1 5.85 37.92 21.78
CA MET A 1 5.90 36.46 22.02
C MET A 1 7.26 36.15 22.56
N ASP A 2 7.33 35.58 23.76
CA ASP A 2 8.62 35.25 24.37
C ASP A 2 9.35 34.22 23.52
N MET A 3 10.69 34.24 23.55
CA MET A 3 11.54 33.32 22.77
C MET A 3 11.16 31.85 23.00
N GLN A 4 10.72 31.51 24.21
CA GLN A 4 10.19 30.19 24.57
C GLN A 4 8.87 29.85 23.85
N GLY A 5 7.98 30.82 23.69
CA GLY A 5 6.72 30.65 22.97
C GLY A 5 6.94 30.41 21.47
N ILE A 6 7.92 31.08 20.86
CA ILE A 6 8.31 30.85 19.46
C ILE A 6 8.88 29.43 19.28
N LEU A 7 9.78 28.99 20.19
CA LEU A 7 10.34 27.63 20.15
C LEU A 7 9.27 26.55 20.31
N PHE A 8 8.28 26.76 21.20
CA PHE A 8 7.18 25.82 21.39
C PHE A 8 6.32 25.68 20.13
N ILE A 9 6.03 26.79 19.44
CA ILE A 9 5.26 26.78 18.19
C ILE A 9 6.04 26.07 17.08
N VAL A 10 7.34 26.34 16.95
CA VAL A 10 8.20 25.66 15.97
C VAL A 10 8.23 24.15 16.22
N LEU A 11 8.35 23.72 17.48
CA LEU A 11 8.29 22.30 17.85
C LEU A 11 6.95 21.67 17.46
N LEU A 12 5.83 22.34 17.73
CA LEU A 12 4.49 21.85 17.37
C LEU A 12 4.31 21.71 15.86
N VAL A 13 4.81 22.66 15.07
CA VAL A 13 4.76 22.59 13.61
C VAL A 13 5.57 21.42 13.08
N ILE A 14 6.78 21.19 13.60
CA ILE A 14 7.60 20.03 13.22
C ILE A 14 6.88 18.72 13.57
N LEU A 15 6.31 18.62 14.76
CA LEU A 15 5.62 17.42 15.21
C LEU A 15 4.33 17.15 14.40
N PHE A 16 3.63 18.22 14.01
CA PHE A 16 2.48 18.14 13.11
C PHE A 16 2.88 17.65 11.71
N ILE A 17 3.95 18.20 11.13
CA ILE A 17 4.45 17.77 9.81
C ILE A 17 4.85 16.29 9.87
N LEU A 18 5.59 15.87 10.90
CA LEU A 18 5.96 14.47 11.10
C LEU A 18 4.72 13.58 11.18
N SER A 19 3.71 13.98 11.97
CA SER A 19 2.48 13.21 12.13
C SER A 19 1.72 13.05 10.80
N VAL A 20 1.61 14.13 10.01
CA VAL A 20 0.92 14.13 8.71
C VAL A 20 1.62 13.22 7.69
N LEU A 21 2.95 13.09 7.76
CA LEU A 21 3.71 12.20 6.88
C LEU A 21 3.72 10.74 7.36
N PHE A 22 3.79 10.53 8.69
CA PHE A 22 3.91 9.18 9.26
C PHE A 22 2.59 8.41 9.24
N LEU A 23 1.45 9.09 9.48
CA LEU A 23 0.12 8.46 9.44
C LEU A 23 -0.18 7.73 8.12
N PRO A 24 -0.08 8.37 6.93
CA PRO A 24 -0.40 7.71 5.68
C PRO A 24 0.58 6.58 5.36
N TYR A 25 1.87 6.76 5.70
CA TYR A 25 2.87 5.71 5.50
C TYR A 25 2.53 4.45 6.32
N TRP A 26 2.16 4.63 7.60
CA TRP A 26 1.77 3.52 8.46
C TRP A 26 0.47 2.83 8.00
N LEU A 27 -0.50 3.60 7.50
CA LEU A 27 -1.75 3.05 6.94
C LEU A 27 -1.49 2.21 5.68
N ILE A 28 -0.57 2.64 4.81
CA ILE A 28 -0.16 1.87 3.61
C ILE A 28 0.52 0.57 4.03
N MET A 29 1.49 0.63 4.95
CA MET A 29 2.18 -0.58 5.46
C MET A 29 1.20 -1.57 6.09
N ARG A 30 0.15 -1.08 6.76
CA ARG A 30 -0.90 -1.94 7.31
C ARG A 30 -1.78 -2.58 6.24
N ALA A 31 -1.92 -1.96 5.06
CA ALA A 31 -2.70 -2.50 3.94
C ALA A 31 -1.93 -3.56 3.13
N VAL A 32 -0.58 -3.53 3.14
CA VAL A 32 0.28 -4.51 2.45
C VAL A 32 -0.06 -5.98 2.77
N PRO A 33 -0.10 -6.44 4.05
CA PRO A 33 -0.44 -7.83 4.37
C PRO A 33 -1.84 -8.23 3.87
N LYS A 34 -2.78 -7.28 3.85
CA LYS A 34 -4.13 -7.53 3.35
C LYS A 34 -4.12 -7.79 1.84
N VAL A 35 -3.34 -7.02 1.09
CA VAL A 35 -3.16 -7.22 -0.36
C VAL A 35 -2.49 -8.56 -0.63
N ILE A 36 -1.38 -8.88 0.04
CA ILE A 36 -0.67 -10.17 -0.10
C ILE A 36 -1.62 -11.35 0.19
N ARG A 37 -2.43 -11.26 1.25
CA ARG A 37 -3.41 -12.29 1.58
C ARG A 37 -4.47 -12.46 0.48
N THR A 38 -4.93 -11.38 -0.14
CA THR A 38 -5.85 -11.45 -1.29
C THR A 38 -5.22 -12.16 -2.47
N PHE A 39 -3.95 -11.85 -2.81
CA PHE A 39 -3.21 -12.56 -3.86
C PHE A 39 -3.12 -14.07 -3.56
N ARG A 40 -2.77 -14.47 -2.33
CA ARG A 40 -2.74 -15.89 -1.92
C ARG A 40 -4.12 -16.56 -1.96
N GLN A 41 -5.16 -15.90 -1.45
CA GLN A 41 -6.52 -16.44 -1.44
C GLN A 41 -7.08 -16.69 -2.84
N LYS A 42 -6.70 -15.83 -3.80
CA LYS A 42 -7.09 -15.96 -5.21
C LYS A 42 -6.09 -16.81 -6.02
N ASN A 43 -5.07 -17.40 -5.38
CA ASN A 43 -3.98 -18.15 -6.02
C ASN A 43 -3.23 -17.38 -7.10
N ALA A 44 -3.20 -16.04 -7.04
CA ALA A 44 -2.49 -15.20 -7.99
C ALA A 44 -0.98 -15.11 -7.69
N VAL A 45 -0.37 -16.28 -7.54
CA VAL A 45 1.04 -16.47 -7.16
C VAL A 45 1.79 -17.00 -8.37
N GLY A 46 2.85 -16.28 -8.75
CA GLY A 46 3.65 -16.56 -9.94
C GLY A 46 2.98 -16.17 -11.26
N GLU A 47 3.80 -16.02 -12.30
CA GLU A 47 3.39 -15.53 -13.63
C GLU A 47 2.25 -16.37 -14.25
N LYS A 48 2.26 -17.69 -14.03
CA LYS A 48 1.26 -18.63 -14.55
C LYS A 48 -0.16 -18.38 -14.02
N ASN A 49 -0.27 -17.78 -12.84
CA ASN A 49 -1.56 -17.45 -12.21
C ASN A 49 -1.78 -15.94 -12.16
N ALA A 50 -1.13 -15.16 -13.02
CA ALA A 50 -1.33 -13.72 -13.04
C ALA A 50 -2.81 -13.38 -13.27
N MET A 51 -3.34 -12.49 -12.44
CA MET A 51 -4.74 -12.08 -12.46
C MET A 51 -4.85 -10.57 -12.65
N THR A 52 -5.93 -10.13 -13.26
CA THR A 52 -6.20 -8.70 -13.40
C THR A 52 -6.62 -8.07 -12.06
N ILE A 53 -6.47 -6.76 -11.90
CA ILE A 53 -6.95 -6.02 -10.70
C ILE A 53 -8.45 -6.24 -10.46
N GLU A 54 -9.20 -6.48 -11.54
CA GLU A 54 -10.63 -6.79 -11.52
C GLU A 54 -10.91 -8.14 -10.85
N GLU A 55 -10.20 -9.19 -11.26
CA GLU A 55 -10.35 -10.55 -10.71
C GLU A 55 -9.79 -10.67 -9.28
N LEU A 56 -8.75 -9.91 -8.98
CA LEU A 56 -8.18 -9.78 -7.63
C LEU A 56 -9.13 -9.03 -6.67
N GLU A 57 -10.24 -8.47 -7.16
CA GLU A 57 -11.15 -7.59 -6.41
C GLU A 57 -10.41 -6.44 -5.69
N LEU A 58 -9.21 -6.11 -6.18
CA LEU A 58 -8.40 -4.97 -5.72
C LEU A 58 -8.90 -3.66 -6.36
N LYS A 59 -9.86 -3.74 -7.30
CA LYS A 59 -10.56 -2.57 -7.81
C LYS A 59 -11.42 -1.95 -6.71
N PRO A 60 -11.46 -0.61 -6.62
CA PRO A 60 -12.42 0.07 -5.77
C PRO A 60 -13.82 -0.35 -6.21
N LYS A 61 -14.56 -1.01 -5.32
CA LYS A 61 -15.98 -1.31 -5.55
C LYS A 61 -16.69 0.02 -5.82
N SER A 62 -17.01 0.24 -7.09
CA SER A 62 -17.82 1.31 -7.66
C SER A 62 -17.19 2.69 -7.77
N ILE A 63 -17.22 3.22 -8.99
CA ILE A 63 -16.95 4.61 -9.38
C ILE A 63 -17.83 5.58 -8.55
N PHE A 64 -19.02 5.15 -8.09
CA PHE A 64 -19.89 5.94 -7.21
C PHE A 64 -19.36 6.07 -5.76
N ARG A 65 -18.46 5.19 -5.33
CA ARG A 65 -17.82 5.27 -4.00
C ARG A 65 -16.60 6.18 -3.99
N ARG A 66 -16.05 6.59 -5.15
CA ARG A 66 -14.92 7.54 -5.24
C ARG A 66 -15.21 8.89 -4.58
N LEU A 67 -16.48 9.31 -4.54
CA LEU A 67 -16.90 10.57 -3.94
C LEU A 67 -17.05 10.51 -2.41
N TYR A 68 -17.14 9.31 -1.83
CA TYR A 68 -17.42 9.07 -0.39
C TYR A 68 -16.38 8.18 0.33
N THR A 69 -15.41 7.61 -0.37
CA THR A 69 -14.49 6.63 0.21
C THR A 69 -13.22 7.29 0.73
N ARG A 70 -13.14 7.31 2.06
CA ARG A 70 -11.92 7.40 2.89
C ARG A 70 -10.73 6.77 2.15
N ARG A 71 -9.71 7.56 1.79
CA ARG A 71 -8.47 7.17 1.08
C ARG A 71 -8.24 5.66 1.11
N ASP A 72 -8.58 4.97 0.02
CA ASP A 72 -8.41 3.52 -0.06
C ASP A 72 -6.93 3.22 -0.33
N TYR A 73 -6.17 3.02 0.76
CA TYR A 73 -4.71 2.82 0.71
C TYR A 73 -4.30 1.50 0.03
N SER A 74 -5.26 0.67 -0.38
CA SER A 74 -5.06 -0.59 -1.10
C SER A 74 -4.31 -0.38 -2.43
N GLN A 75 -4.63 0.69 -3.18
CA GLN A 75 -3.90 1.00 -4.42
C GLN A 75 -2.48 1.48 -4.17
N ASN A 76 -2.27 2.28 -3.11
CA ASN A 76 -0.94 2.71 -2.71
C ASN A 76 -0.10 1.52 -2.23
N ALA A 77 -0.70 0.56 -1.52
CA ALA A 77 -0.04 -0.67 -1.11
C ALA A 77 0.32 -1.54 -2.32
N LEU A 78 -0.55 -1.65 -3.33
CA LEU A 78 -0.22 -2.34 -4.58
C LEU A 78 0.95 -1.67 -5.32
N GLN A 79 0.91 -0.35 -5.49
CA GLN A 79 2.04 0.38 -6.10
C GLN A 79 3.33 0.23 -5.29
N PHE A 80 3.22 0.20 -3.97
CA PHE A 80 4.36 -0.02 -3.09
C PHE A 80 4.93 -1.43 -3.23
N LEU A 81 4.09 -2.45 -3.36
CA LEU A 81 4.49 -3.82 -3.63
C LEU A 81 5.15 -3.98 -5.01
N ILE A 82 4.65 -3.29 -6.03
CA ILE A 82 5.27 -3.24 -7.36
C ILE A 82 6.65 -2.57 -7.29
N ARG A 83 6.76 -1.43 -6.60
CA ARG A 83 8.06 -0.76 -6.40
C ARG A 83 9.03 -1.58 -5.55
N ALA A 84 8.52 -2.38 -4.63
CA ALA A 84 9.32 -3.30 -3.83
C ALA A 84 9.67 -4.60 -4.58
N ASP A 85 9.29 -4.71 -5.86
CA ASP A 85 9.53 -5.86 -6.73
C ASP A 85 8.82 -7.14 -6.24
N VAL A 86 7.88 -7.02 -5.29
CA VAL A 86 7.14 -8.17 -4.73
C VAL A 86 5.95 -8.56 -5.61
N VAL A 87 5.40 -7.60 -6.36
CA VAL A 87 4.31 -7.83 -7.31
C VAL A 87 4.79 -7.42 -8.70
N ASP A 88 4.82 -8.39 -9.60
CA ASP A 88 5.23 -8.19 -10.99
C ASP A 88 3.97 -8.05 -11.89
N ILE A 89 4.16 -7.40 -13.05
CA ILE A 89 3.13 -7.18 -14.06
C ILE A 89 3.55 -7.93 -15.32
N THR A 90 2.67 -8.77 -15.85
CA THR A 90 2.90 -9.46 -17.12
C THR A 90 2.70 -8.52 -18.31
N GLU A 91 3.18 -8.89 -19.49
CA GLU A 91 3.00 -8.12 -20.73
C GLU A 91 1.51 -7.90 -21.07
N GLU A 92 0.63 -8.78 -20.60
CA GLU A 92 -0.83 -8.68 -20.74
C GLU A 92 -1.50 -7.72 -19.73
N GLY A 93 -0.73 -7.08 -18.84
CA GLY A 93 -1.25 -6.18 -17.82
C GLY A 93 -1.90 -6.90 -16.62
N LYS A 94 -1.55 -8.18 -16.40
CA LYS A 94 -1.99 -8.95 -15.23
C LYS A 94 -0.96 -8.86 -14.11
N PHE A 95 -1.42 -8.92 -12.87
CA PHE A 95 -0.60 -8.78 -11.67
C PHE A 95 -0.43 -10.14 -11.00
N PHE A 96 0.77 -10.46 -10.56
CA PHE A 96 1.04 -11.65 -9.77
C PHE A 96 1.98 -11.36 -8.62
N LEU A 97 1.82 -12.14 -7.54
CA LEU A 97 2.74 -12.11 -6.41
C LEU A 97 3.96 -12.96 -6.74
N ASN A 98 5.14 -12.35 -6.67
CA ASN A 98 6.41 -13.05 -6.80
C ASN A 98 6.86 -13.52 -5.41
N GLU A 99 6.62 -14.79 -5.08
CA GLU A 99 6.95 -15.34 -3.77
C GLU A 99 8.45 -15.39 -3.50
N GLU A 100 9.28 -15.57 -4.52
CA GLU A 100 10.73 -15.56 -4.36
C GLU A 100 11.19 -14.18 -3.88
N LYS A 101 10.73 -13.12 -4.54
CA LYS A 101 11.03 -11.73 -4.14
C LYS A 101 10.36 -11.34 -2.82
N LEU A 102 9.17 -11.87 -2.52
CA LEU A 102 8.53 -11.71 -1.22
C LEU A 102 9.40 -12.24 -0.08
N MET A 103 10.08 -13.38 -0.28
CA MET A 103 10.96 -13.99 0.72
C MET A 103 12.23 -13.15 0.99
N PHE A 104 12.71 -12.39 0.01
CA PHE A 104 13.83 -11.44 0.18
C PHE A 104 13.38 -10.08 0.74
N SER A 105 12.08 -9.81 0.79
CA SER A 105 11.52 -8.56 1.29
C SER A 105 11.26 -8.59 2.80
N LYS A 106 10.98 -7.41 3.37
CA LYS A 106 10.58 -7.22 4.78
C LYS A 106 9.29 -7.99 5.16
N TRP A 107 8.58 -8.58 4.19
CA TRP A 107 7.31 -9.29 4.37
C TRP A 107 7.40 -10.82 4.31
N ARG A 108 8.60 -11.41 4.40
CA ARG A 108 8.82 -12.87 4.40
C ARG A 108 7.93 -13.68 5.35
N HIS A 109 7.47 -13.08 6.46
CA HIS A 109 6.67 -13.75 7.50
C HIS A 109 5.14 -13.68 7.28
N LEU A 110 4.68 -13.00 6.24
CA LEU A 110 3.26 -12.88 5.87
C LEU A 110 2.87 -13.94 4.83
#